data_AF-A0A8S0XJ97-F1
#
_entry.id   AF-A0A8S0XJ97-F1
#
_cell.length_a   1.000
_cell.length_b   1.000
_cell.length_c   1.000
_cell.angle_alpha   90.00
_cell.angle_beta   90.00
_cell.angle_gamma   90.00
#
_symmetry.space_group_name_H-M   'P 1'
#
loop_
_entity.id
_entity.type
_entity.pdbx_description
1 polymer ?
#
loop_
_entity_poly.entity_id
_entity_poly.type
_entity_poly.pdbx_seq_one_letter_code
_entity_poly.pdbx_strand_id
1 'polypeptide(L)'
;MTMATFPSPKLLVEINFYISVIVLVLGSILPVSGAYPFFEFNEELYGPVANNLRIMMVYLAIAECILVGYCFLSKRFRIFIVAGAFLISMTGYLAFYGAVNNMPIDSNLHVFFLYTGISPILLGVISARQKNGPGRPHESSDLIK
;
A
#
# COMPACT_ATOMS: atom_id res chain seq x y z
N MET A 1 30.37 -21.66 13.55
CA MET A 1 28.94 -22.01 13.38
C MET A 1 28.13 -20.78 13.79
N THR A 2 27.79 -19.94 12.82
CA THR A 2 27.04 -18.69 13.04
C THR A 2 25.58 -19.03 13.28
N MET A 3 25.07 -18.81 14.50
CA MET A 3 23.64 -18.92 14.77
C MET A 3 22.90 -17.87 13.94
N ALA A 4 22.07 -18.31 13.00
CA ALA A 4 21.18 -17.43 12.25
C ALA A 4 20.22 -16.77 13.24
N THR A 5 20.37 -15.46 13.44
CA THR A 5 19.48 -14.68 14.28
C THR A 5 18.20 -14.44 13.49
N PHE A 6 17.07 -14.99 13.97
CA PHE A 6 15.79 -14.77 13.30
C PHE A 6 15.42 -13.27 13.30
N PRO A 7 14.96 -12.72 12.17
CA PRO A 7 14.53 -11.32 12.12
C PRO A 7 13.33 -11.09 13.04
N SER A 8 13.33 -9.96 13.75
CA SER A 8 12.20 -9.62 14.62
C SER A 8 10.89 -9.48 13.82
N PRO A 9 9.72 -9.75 14.42
CA PRO A 9 8.42 -9.59 13.74
C PRO A 9 8.21 -8.19 13.17
N LYS A 10 8.75 -7.15 13.83
CA LYS A 10 8.71 -5.77 13.34
C LYS A 10 9.46 -5.63 12.01
N LEU A 11 10.68 -6.17 11.95
CA LEU A 11 11.52 -6.11 10.75
C LEU A 11 10.86 -6.83 9.59
N LEU A 12 10.23 -7.98 9.84
CA LEU A 12 9.47 -8.72 8.82
C LEU A 12 8.31 -7.90 8.26
N VAL A 13 7.55 -7.22 9.11
CA VAL A 13 6.44 -6.35 8.65
C VAL A 13 6.96 -5.15 7.86
N GLU A 14 8.08 -4.56 8.28
CA GLU A 14 8.67 -3.43 7.58
C GLU A 14 9.20 -3.84 6.18
N ILE A 15 9.87 -4.99 6.08
CA ILE A 15 10.30 -5.56 4.79
C ILE A 15 9.08 -5.83 3.89
N ASN A 16 8.05 -6.49 4.43
CA ASN A 16 6.83 -6.75 3.67
C ASN A 16 6.14 -5.46 3.20
N PHE A 17 6.15 -4.41 4.02
CA PHE A 17 5.65 -3.11 3.62
C PHE A 17 6.43 -2.54 2.43
N TYR A 18 7.76 -2.52 2.46
CA TYR A 18 8.54 -2.03 1.32
C TYR A 18 8.31 -2.85 0.06
N ILE A 19 8.21 -4.18 0.17
CA ILE A 19 7.85 -5.05 -0.95
C ILE A 19 6.48 -4.66 -1.50
N SER A 20 5.49 -4.45 -0.63
CA SER A 20 4.15 -4.06 -1.05
C SER A 20 4.09 -2.70 -1.76
N VAL A 21 4.92 -1.74 -1.34
CA VAL A 21 5.04 -0.44 -2.02
C VAL A 21 5.66 -0.62 -3.41
N ILE A 22 6.72 -1.43 -3.54
CA ILE A 22 7.33 -1.74 -4.83
C ILE A 22 6.32 -2.44 -5.75
N VAL A 23 5.59 -3.43 -5.23
CA VAL A 23 4.54 -4.13 -5.96
C VAL A 23 3.46 -3.15 -6.42
N LEU A 24 2.99 -2.26 -5.53
CA LEU A 24 1.99 -1.26 -5.88
C LEU A 24 2.49 -0.35 -7.01
N VAL A 25 3.69 0.21 -6.87
CA VAL A 25 4.25 1.16 -7.84
C VAL A 25 4.49 0.48 -9.18
N LEU A 26 5.17 -0.67 -9.21
CA LEU A 26 5.45 -1.38 -10.46
C LEU A 26 4.17 -1.92 -11.10
N GLY A 27 3.30 -2.55 -10.31
CA GLY A 27 2.01 -3.06 -10.79
C GLY A 27 1.11 -1.96 -11.34
N SER A 28 1.23 -0.74 -10.82
CA SER A 28 0.44 0.39 -11.30
C SER A 28 1.01 1.10 -12.52
N ILE A 29 2.33 1.07 -12.73
CA ILE A 29 2.99 1.76 -13.85
C ILE A 29 3.15 0.86 -15.07
N LEU A 30 3.51 -0.41 -14.87
CA LEU A 30 3.79 -1.35 -15.97
C LEU A 30 2.63 -1.50 -16.99
N PRO A 31 1.35 -1.51 -16.59
CA PRO A 31 0.24 -1.60 -17.55
C PRO A 31 0.17 -0.47 -18.57
N VAL A 32 0.80 0.68 -18.30
CA VAL A 32 0.81 1.83 -19.21
C VAL A 32 1.81 1.66 -20.35
N SER A 33 2.87 0.88 -20.15
CA SER A 33 3.87 0.63 -21.20
C SER A 33 3.41 -0.41 -22.24
N GLY A 34 2.17 -0.89 -22.16
CA GLY A 34 1.66 -1.98 -22.98
C GLY A 34 2.21 -3.36 -22.57
N ALA A 35 3.03 -3.42 -21.52
CA ALA A 35 3.40 -4.66 -20.89
C ALA A 35 2.28 -5.07 -19.93
N TYR A 36 1.60 -6.20 -20.22
CA TYR A 36 0.54 -6.77 -19.39
C TYR A 36 1.00 -8.01 -18.59
N PRO A 37 2.14 -8.01 -17.86
CA PRO A 37 2.58 -9.23 -17.20
C PRO A 37 1.70 -9.65 -16.02
N PHE A 38 0.82 -8.77 -15.52
CA PHE A 38 0.06 -9.00 -14.28
C PHE A 38 -1.45 -8.76 -14.37
N PHE A 39 -1.93 -8.05 -15.40
CA PHE A 39 -3.35 -7.67 -15.52
C PHE A 39 -3.85 -7.75 -16.96
N GLU A 40 -5.01 -8.37 -17.15
CA GLU A 40 -5.70 -8.48 -18.44
C GLU A 40 -6.70 -7.34 -18.61
N PHE A 41 -6.27 -6.29 -19.34
CA PHE A 41 -7.16 -5.22 -19.77
C PHE A 41 -7.62 -5.49 -21.21
N ASN A 42 -8.75 -6.17 -21.40
CA ASN A 42 -9.41 -6.40 -22.70
C ASN A 42 -9.78 -5.08 -23.41
N GLU A 43 -8.84 -4.48 -24.14
CA GLU A 43 -9.03 -3.17 -24.80
C GLU A 43 -10.24 -3.15 -25.75
N GLU A 44 -10.52 -4.26 -26.42
CA GLU A 44 -11.67 -4.42 -27.32
C GLU A 44 -13.02 -4.37 -26.60
N LEU A 45 -13.06 -4.83 -25.33
CA LEU A 45 -14.27 -4.84 -24.51
C LEU A 45 -14.45 -3.55 -23.71
N TYR A 46 -13.34 -2.90 -23.34
CA TYR A 46 -13.33 -1.77 -22.40
C TYR A 46 -13.17 -0.41 -23.06
N GLY A 47 -12.69 -0.32 -24.30
CA GLY A 47 -12.51 0.95 -25.02
C GLY A 47 -11.81 2.02 -24.15
N PRO A 48 -12.36 3.23 -24.02
CA PRO A 48 -11.79 4.31 -23.19
C PRO A 48 -11.67 3.98 -21.69
N VAL A 49 -12.46 3.04 -21.17
CA VAL A 49 -12.50 2.70 -19.75
C VAL A 49 -11.24 1.98 -19.30
N ALA A 50 -10.66 1.11 -20.14
CA ALA A 50 -9.38 0.47 -19.84
C ALA A 50 -8.27 1.51 -19.68
N ASN A 51 -8.25 2.53 -20.54
CA ASN A 51 -7.27 3.60 -20.43
C ASN A 51 -7.46 4.42 -19.15
N ASN A 52 -8.70 4.74 -18.78
CA ASN A 52 -9.00 5.44 -17.52
C ASN A 52 -8.52 4.66 -16.30
N LEU A 53 -8.73 3.33 -16.28
CA LEU A 53 -8.28 2.48 -15.20
C LEU A 53 -6.75 2.44 -15.10
N ARG A 54 -6.03 2.38 -16.23
CA ARG A 54 -4.57 2.48 -16.28
C ARG A 54 -4.05 3.81 -15.73
N ILE A 55 -4.65 4.92 -16.14
CA ILE A 55 -4.28 6.24 -15.63
C ILE A 55 -4.57 6.38 -14.13
N MET A 56 -5.70 5.84 -13.66
CA MET A 56 -6.02 5.79 -12.23
C MET A 56 -4.94 5.03 -11.44
N MET A 57 -4.46 3.89 -11.96
CA MET A 57 -3.35 3.14 -11.34
C MET A 57 -2.08 3.99 -11.26
N VAL A 58 -1.71 4.72 -12.32
CA VAL A 58 -0.55 5.65 -12.27
C VAL A 58 -0.72 6.70 -11.18
N TYR A 59 -1.90 7.32 -11.07
CA TYR A 59 -2.16 8.27 -10.00
C TYR A 59 -2.05 7.64 -8.61
N LEU A 60 -2.47 6.38 -8.47
CA LEU A 60 -2.31 5.63 -7.23
C LEU A 60 -0.83 5.42 -6.87
N ALA A 61 0.02 5.08 -7.85
CA ALA A 61 1.47 4.95 -7.62
C ALA A 61 2.11 6.27 -7.16
N ILE A 62 1.73 7.39 -7.80
CA ILE A 62 2.24 8.72 -7.43
C ILE A 62 1.77 9.08 -6.02
N ALA A 63 0.49 8.86 -5.71
CA ALA A 63 -0.08 9.13 -4.40
C ALA A 63 0.61 8.32 -3.29
N GLU A 64 0.88 7.03 -3.54
CA GLU A 64 1.59 6.19 -2.59
C GLU A 64 3.02 6.68 -2.36
N CYS A 65 3.77 7.02 -3.41
CA CYS A 65 5.13 7.57 -3.27
C CYS A 65 5.15 8.84 -2.41
N ILE A 66 4.21 9.76 -2.64
CA ILE A 66 4.07 10.99 -1.84
C ILE A 66 3.73 10.66 -0.39
N LEU A 67 2.76 9.76 -0.19
CA LEU A 67 2.31 9.34 1.13
C LEU A 67 3.45 8.70 1.94
N VAL A 68 4.18 7.77 1.32
CA VAL A 68 5.34 7.11 1.91
C VAL A 68 6.37 8.17 2.30
N GLY A 69 6.77 9.04 1.37
CA GLY A 69 7.70 10.13 1.64
C GLY A 69 7.26 11.00 2.83
N TYR A 70 6.01 11.44 2.83
CA TYR A 70 5.45 12.25 3.92
C TYR A 70 5.48 11.52 5.28
N CYS A 71 5.06 10.26 5.31
CA CYS A 71 5.01 9.45 6.53
C CYS A 71 6.40 9.21 7.12
N PHE A 72 7.41 8.95 6.28
CA PHE A 72 8.80 8.72 6.73
C PHE A 72 9.49 9.98 7.22
N LEU A 73 9.22 11.14 6.58
CA LEU A 73 9.74 12.45 7.00
C LEU A 73 9.06 12.94 8.28
N SER A 74 7.73 12.80 8.36
CA SER A 74 6.93 13.32 9.48
C SER A 74 6.81 12.33 10.66
N LYS A 75 7.30 11.09 10.50
CA LYS A 75 7.12 9.97 11.46
C LYS A 75 5.64 9.70 11.81
N ARG A 76 4.72 9.90 10.86
CA ARG A 76 3.26 9.75 11.04
C ARG A 76 2.71 8.46 10.44
N PHE A 77 3.25 7.33 10.86
CA PHE A 77 2.90 6.00 10.33
C PHE A 77 1.44 5.57 10.54
N ARG A 78 0.68 6.22 11.43
CA ARG A 78 -0.76 5.94 11.61
C ARG A 78 -1.58 6.19 10.34
N ILE A 79 -1.10 7.04 9.44
CA ILE A 79 -1.78 7.37 8.19
C ILE A 79 -1.82 6.15 7.26
N PHE A 80 -0.83 5.25 7.34
CA PHE A 80 -0.82 4.01 6.56
C PHE A 80 -2.00 3.08 6.87
N ILE A 81 -2.63 3.20 8.04
CA ILE A 81 -3.85 2.45 8.36
C ILE A 81 -5.00 2.89 7.45
N VAL A 82 -5.18 4.20 7.30
CA VAL A 82 -6.25 4.78 6.48
C VAL A 82 -5.98 4.53 5.00
N ALA A 83 -4.73 4.71 4.56
CA ALA A 83 -4.33 4.46 3.18
C ALA A 83 -4.50 2.99 2.79
N GLY A 84 -4.08 2.06 3.65
CA GLY A 84 -4.28 0.64 3.40
C GLY A 84 -5.76 0.23 3.39
N ALA A 85 -6.59 0.83 4.26
CA ALA A 85 -8.03 0.61 4.22
C ALA A 85 -8.66 1.13 2.91
N PHE A 86 -8.21 2.29 2.42
CA PHE A 86 -8.61 2.80 1.11
C PHE A 86 -8.23 1.83 -0.02
N LEU A 87 -6.99 1.32 -0.03
CA LEU A 87 -6.55 0.32 -1.01
C LEU A 87 -7.42 -0.95 -0.97
N ILE A 88 -7.74 -1.49 0.22
CA ILE A 88 -8.64 -2.65 0.34
C ILE A 88 -10.03 -2.32 -0.21
N SER A 89 -10.54 -1.10 0.02
CA SER A 89 -11.85 -0.69 -0.47
C SER A 89 -11.94 -0.67 -2.00
N MET A 90 -10.81 -0.47 -2.70
CA MET A 90 -10.76 -0.53 -4.17
C MET A 90 -11.21 -1.87 -4.71
N THR A 91 -10.96 -2.97 -3.99
CA THR A 91 -11.46 -4.31 -4.33
C THR A 91 -12.99 -4.32 -4.49
N GLY A 92 -13.69 -3.70 -3.54
CA GLY A 92 -15.16 -3.59 -3.57
C GLY A 92 -15.65 -2.64 -4.66
N TYR A 93 -14.98 -1.48 -4.82
CA TYR A 93 -15.32 -0.51 -5.85
C TYR A 93 -15.19 -1.09 -7.27
N LEU A 94 -14.09 -1.80 -7.56
CA LEU A 94 -13.91 -2.42 -8.86
C LEU A 94 -14.96 -3.51 -9.11
N ALA A 95 -15.26 -4.36 -8.12
CA ALA A 95 -16.29 -5.39 -8.26
C ALA A 95 -17.67 -4.79 -8.54
N PHE A 96 -18.05 -3.75 -7.79
CA PHE A 96 -19.32 -3.05 -8.01
C PHE A 96 -19.37 -2.37 -9.39
N TYR A 97 -18.31 -1.65 -9.75
CA TYR A 97 -18.22 -0.96 -11.05
C TYR A 97 -18.25 -1.96 -12.22
N GLY A 98 -17.56 -3.09 -12.10
CA GLY A 98 -17.61 -4.19 -13.05
C GLY A 98 -19.03 -4.74 -13.21
N ALA A 99 -19.70 -5.05 -12.11
CA ALA A 99 -21.06 -5.58 -12.13
C ALA A 99 -22.07 -4.62 -12.76
N VAL A 100 -22.04 -3.33 -12.40
CA VAL A 100 -22.97 -2.30 -12.94
C VAL A 100 -22.80 -2.12 -14.45
N ASN A 101 -21.58 -2.23 -14.95
CA ASN A 101 -21.28 -2.00 -16.37
C ASN A 101 -21.18 -3.31 -17.17
N ASN A 102 -21.50 -4.46 -16.57
CA ASN A 102 -21.31 -5.78 -17.20
C ASN A 102 -19.88 -6.00 -17.72
N MET A 103 -18.91 -5.45 -17.01
CA MET A 103 -17.50 -5.49 -17.35
C MET A 103 -16.82 -6.55 -16.47
N PRO A 104 -16.21 -7.58 -17.07
CA PRO A 104 -15.37 -8.48 -16.29
C PRO A 104 -14.24 -7.65 -15.67
N ILE A 105 -13.84 -7.97 -14.44
CA ILE A 105 -12.68 -7.35 -13.81
C ILE A 105 -11.67 -8.46 -13.56
N ASP A 106 -10.41 -8.19 -13.87
CA ASP A 106 -9.35 -9.16 -13.60
C ASP A 106 -9.26 -9.44 -12.09
N SER A 107 -9.38 -10.71 -11.73
CA SER A 107 -9.26 -11.18 -10.35
C SER A 107 -7.91 -10.83 -9.69
N ASN A 108 -6.85 -10.67 -10.49
CA ASN A 108 -5.54 -10.24 -10.01
C ASN A 108 -5.56 -8.84 -9.39
N LEU A 109 -6.46 -7.95 -9.85
CA LEU A 109 -6.62 -6.62 -9.24
C LEU A 109 -7.11 -6.74 -7.80
N HIS A 110 -8.01 -7.68 -7.49
CA HIS A 110 -8.48 -7.92 -6.13
C HIS A 110 -7.35 -8.35 -5.20
N VAL A 111 -6.53 -9.31 -5.65
CA VAL A 111 -5.38 -9.80 -4.87
C VAL A 111 -4.34 -8.69 -4.70
N PHE A 112 -4.08 -7.92 -5.75
CA PHE A 112 -3.18 -6.78 -5.74
C PHE A 112 -3.59 -5.74 -4.70
N PHE A 113 -4.84 -5.26 -4.73
CA PHE A 113 -5.35 -4.25 -3.79
C PHE A 113 -5.41 -4.77 -2.36
N LEU A 114 -5.73 -6.05 -2.17
CA LEU A 114 -5.75 -6.66 -0.85
C LEU A 114 -4.35 -6.73 -0.24
N TYR A 115 -3.37 -7.25 -0.98
CA TYR A 115 -1.99 -7.38 -0.50
C TYR A 115 -1.35 -6.01 -0.22
N THR A 116 -1.49 -5.09 -1.19
CA THR A 116 -0.95 -3.73 -1.08
C THR A 116 -1.68 -2.88 -0.05
N GLY A 117 -2.91 -3.23 0.34
CA GLY A 117 -3.66 -2.55 1.41
C GLY A 117 -3.41 -3.12 2.81
N ILE A 118 -3.30 -4.44 2.98
CA ILE A 118 -3.02 -5.07 4.29
C ILE A 118 -1.65 -4.67 4.81
N SER A 119 -0.65 -4.61 3.92
CA SER A 119 0.75 -4.38 4.30
C SER A 119 0.98 -3.00 4.99
N PRO A 120 0.46 -1.87 4.46
CA PRO A 120 0.44 -0.57 5.16
C PRO A 120 -0.32 -0.58 6.48
N ILE A 121 -1.46 -1.28 6.57
CA ILE A 121 -2.22 -1.40 7.83
C ILE A 121 -1.36 -2.04 8.90
N LEU A 122 -0.69 -3.16 8.60
CA LEU A 122 0.16 -3.87 9.55
C LEU A 122 1.29 -2.97 10.08
N LEU A 123 1.98 -2.26 9.17
CA LEU A 123 3.04 -1.32 9.56
C LEU A 123 2.49 -0.16 10.41
N GLY A 124 1.34 0.39 10.01
CA GLY A 124 0.68 1.48 10.72
C GLY A 124 0.25 1.09 12.14
N VAL A 125 -0.33 -0.10 12.31
CA VAL A 125 -0.76 -0.63 13.62
C VAL A 125 0.43 -0.90 14.54
N ILE A 126 1.49 -1.55 14.05
CA ILE A 126 2.69 -1.83 14.86
C ILE A 126 3.37 -0.52 15.27
N SER A 127 3.49 0.42 14.35
CA SER A 127 4.06 1.74 14.62
C SER A 127 3.22 2.56 15.62
N ALA A 128 1.88 2.43 15.56
CA ALA A 128 0.97 3.10 16.48
C ALA A 128 1.10 2.58 17.92
N ARG A 129 1.28 1.27 18.09
CA ARG A 129 1.46 0.61 19.40
C ARG A 129 2.79 1.00 20.06
N GLN A 130 3.86 1.18 19.28
CA GLN A 130 5.17 1.58 19.82
C GLN A 130 5.17 2.99 20.40
N LYS A 131 4.38 3.92 19.82
CA LYS A 131 4.24 5.28 20.37
C LYS A 131 3.48 5.32 21.70
N ASN A 132 2.70 4.28 22.02
CA ASN A 132 1.86 4.19 23.21
C ASN A 132 2.36 3.15 24.24
N GLY A 133 3.58 2.62 24.09
CA GLY A 133 4.19 1.72 25.08
C GLY A 133 4.45 2.42 26.43
N PRO A 134 4.51 1.68 27.54
CA PRO A 134 4.60 2.27 28.87
C PRO A 134 5.91 3.06 29.03
N GLY A 135 5.76 4.37 29.26
CA GLY A 135 6.74 5.26 29.88
C GLY A 135 8.14 5.33 29.24
N ARG A 136 8.35 6.26 28.31
CA ARG A 136 9.61 7.01 28.40
C ARG A 136 9.49 7.93 29.60
N PRO A 137 10.37 7.86 30.61
CA PRO A 137 10.43 8.87 31.65
C PRO A 137 10.59 10.21 30.94
N HIS A 138 9.79 11.18 31.37
CA HIS A 138 9.95 12.58 31.04
C HIS A 138 11.40 12.93 31.40
N GLU A 139 12.25 13.10 30.39
CA GLU A 139 13.61 13.60 30.60
C GLU A 139 13.43 14.97 31.25
N SER A 140 13.90 15.04 32.48
CA SER A 140 13.72 16.11 33.44
C SER A 140 14.11 17.46 32.83
N SER A 141 13.22 18.43 32.94
CA SER A 141 13.56 19.85 33.00
C SER A 141 14.42 20.12 34.25
N ASP A 142 15.66 19.64 34.23
CA ASP A 142 16.73 19.97 35.17
C ASP A 142 17.95 20.30 34.32
N LEU A 143 17.91 21.49 33.72
CA LEU A 143 19.00 22.26 33.09
C LEU A 143 18.23 23.34 32.31
N ILE A 144 17.91 24.47 32.91
CA ILE A 144 18.80 25.62 32.97
C ILE A 144 18.43 26.45 34.22
N LYS A 145 19.45 26.65 35.06
CA LYS A 145 19.54 27.74 36.03
C LYS A 145 19.70 29.07 35.33
#